data_AF-A0A2A4GJE5-F1
#
_entry.id   AF-A0A2A4GJE5-F1
#
_cell.length_a   1.000
_cell.length_b   1.000
_cell.length_c   1.000
_cell.angle_alpha   90.00
_cell.angle_beta   90.00
_cell.angle_gamma   90.00
#
_symmetry.space_group_name_H-M   'P 1'
#
loop_
_entity.id
_entity.type
_entity.pdbx_description
1 polymer ?
#
loop_
_entity_poly.entity_id
_entity_poly.type
_entity_poly.pdbx_seq_one_letter_code
_entity_poly.pdbx_strand_id
1 'polypeptide(L)'
;MSKKRLSEKGLLEGMTPHTAHSDDLAEVTLDELGLEISESDYKAALKRIESLFDAVEPGTPEGEELERLAAMVEEYEEKHFPI
;
A
#
# COMPACT_ATOMS: atom_id res chain seq x y z
N MET A 1 55.16 13.40 -30.23
CA MET A 1 54.12 12.46 -29.77
C MET A 1 53.83 12.72 -28.30
N SER A 2 53.00 13.73 -28.01
CA SER A 2 52.78 14.25 -26.66
C SER A 2 51.34 14.04 -26.22
N LYS A 3 51.17 13.31 -25.12
CA LYS A 3 49.89 13.01 -24.47
C LYS A 3 49.58 14.10 -23.44
N LYS A 4 48.41 14.76 -23.56
CA LYS A 4 47.78 15.55 -22.49
C LYS A 4 46.28 15.69 -22.83
N ARG A 5 45.43 14.75 -22.38
CA ARG A 5 44.66 14.73 -21.11
C ARG A 5 43.71 15.93 -20.94
N LEU A 6 42.41 15.59 -21.03
CA LEU A 6 41.27 16.13 -20.28
C LEU A 6 40.86 17.59 -20.55
N SER A 7 39.78 17.76 -21.31
CA SER A 7 38.83 18.85 -21.06
C SER A 7 37.45 18.42 -21.51
N GLU A 8 36.71 17.78 -20.60
CA GLU A 8 35.26 17.80 -20.67
C GLU A 8 34.75 17.97 -19.24
N LYS A 9 34.41 19.22 -18.93
CA LYS A 9 33.66 19.62 -17.74
C LYS A 9 33.10 21.01 -18.01
N GLY A 10 32.24 21.07 -19.03
CA GLY A 10 31.11 21.98 -19.07
C GLY A 10 29.93 21.18 -18.51
N LEU A 11 29.48 21.55 -17.31
CA LEU A 11 28.19 22.21 -17.14
C LEU A 11 27.04 21.30 -17.58
N LEU A 12 26.39 20.66 -16.61
CA LEU A 12 24.95 20.81 -16.37
C LEU A 12 24.69 20.42 -14.92
N GLU A 13 24.75 21.44 -14.07
CA GLU A 13 24.03 21.49 -12.82
C GLU A 13 22.54 21.57 -13.20
N GLY A 14 21.73 20.59 -12.76
CA GLY A 14 20.33 20.51 -13.14
C GLY A 14 19.60 19.40 -12.40
N MET A 15 19.05 19.74 -11.23
CA MET A 15 17.81 19.25 -10.63
C MET A 15 17.48 17.73 -10.78
N THR A 16 17.55 16.98 -9.67
CA THR A 16 16.87 15.69 -9.46
C THR A 16 15.37 15.77 -9.86
N PRO A 17 14.69 14.71 -10.36
CA PRO A 17 14.22 13.66 -9.44
C PRO A 17 13.98 12.25 -10.04
N HIS A 18 13.79 11.32 -9.09
CA HIS A 18 13.13 10.01 -9.13
C HIS A 18 13.83 8.85 -9.87
N THR A 19 14.26 7.91 -9.03
CA THR A 19 14.16 6.46 -9.19
C THR A 19 13.44 5.98 -10.44
N ALA A 20 14.16 5.18 -11.22
CA ALA A 20 13.63 4.34 -12.27
C ALA A 20 12.35 3.61 -11.83
N HIS A 21 11.21 4.04 -12.34
CA HIS A 21 10.04 3.19 -12.46
C HIS A 21 10.13 2.53 -13.83
N SER A 22 10.87 1.43 -13.90
CA SER A 22 10.77 0.50 -15.01
C SER A 22 9.51 -0.33 -14.81
N ASP A 23 8.55 -0.06 -15.68
CA ASP A 23 7.48 -0.91 -16.18
C ASP A 23 7.57 -2.39 -15.74
N ASP A 24 6.64 -2.80 -14.88
CA ASP A 24 6.00 -4.12 -14.95
C ASP A 24 4.54 -3.92 -14.54
N LEU A 25 3.68 -3.77 -15.54
CA LEU A 25 2.23 -3.84 -15.38
C LEU A 25 1.86 -5.30 -15.10
N ALA A 26 2.11 -5.74 -13.88
CA ALA A 26 1.41 -6.89 -13.35
C ALA A 26 -0.04 -6.44 -13.11
N GLU A 27 -0.93 -6.86 -14.00
CA GLU A 27 -2.34 -7.06 -13.67
C GLU A 27 -2.40 -8.10 -12.55
N VAL A 28 -2.10 -7.66 -11.33
CA VAL A 28 -2.19 -8.48 -10.14
C VAL A 28 -3.67 -8.77 -9.92
N THR A 29 -4.07 -9.95 -10.36
CA THR A 29 -5.33 -10.55 -9.98
C THR A 29 -5.34 -10.61 -8.45
N LEU A 30 -6.42 -10.10 -7.86
CA LEU A 30 -6.65 -10.00 -6.42
C LEU A 30 -6.49 -11.35 -5.68
N ASP A 31 -6.49 -12.46 -6.42
CA ASP A 31 -6.36 -13.83 -5.95
C ASP A 31 -4.90 -14.32 -5.79
N GLU A 32 -3.91 -13.75 -6.52
CA GLU A 32 -2.50 -14.16 -6.42
C GLU A 32 -1.67 -13.28 -5.46
N LEU A 33 -2.26 -12.18 -4.96
CA LEU A 33 -1.58 -11.23 -4.07
C LEU A 33 -1.69 -11.58 -2.59
N GLY A 34 -1.83 -12.87 -2.26
CA GLY A 34 -1.74 -13.39 -0.90
C GLY A 34 -2.32 -12.45 0.16
N LEU A 35 -3.65 -12.24 0.13
CA LEU A 35 -4.37 -11.54 1.19
C LEU A 35 -4.40 -12.39 2.47
N GLU A 36 -3.24 -12.83 2.94
CA GLU A 36 -3.04 -13.02 4.36
C GLU A 36 -3.12 -11.62 4.95
N ILE A 37 -4.30 -11.28 5.48
CA ILE A 37 -4.51 -10.11 6.30
C ILE A 37 -3.38 -10.12 7.33
N SER A 38 -2.47 -9.16 7.27
CA SER A 38 -1.36 -9.10 8.21
C SER A 38 -1.84 -8.53 9.53
N GLU A 39 -1.08 -8.69 10.61
CA GLU A 39 -1.37 -8.03 11.89
C GLU A 39 -1.49 -6.49 11.71
N SER A 40 -0.73 -5.93 10.76
CA SER A 40 -0.82 -4.51 10.40
C SER A 40 -2.15 -4.16 9.75
N ASP A 41 -2.66 -4.98 8.83
CA ASP A 41 -3.95 -4.76 8.16
C ASP A 41 -5.11 -4.93 9.14
N TYR A 42 -5.03 -5.94 10.02
CA TYR A 42 -5.96 -6.11 11.13
C TYR A 42 -6.00 -4.85 12.03
N LYS A 43 -4.85 -4.35 12.48
CA LYS A 43 -4.79 -3.13 13.30
C LYS A 43 -5.29 -1.88 12.56
N ALA A 44 -4.99 -1.76 11.26
CA ALA A 44 -5.47 -0.66 10.45
C ALA A 44 -6.99 -0.71 10.28
N ALA A 45 -7.55 -1.90 10.02
CA ALA A 45 -8.98 -2.11 9.93
C ALA A 45 -9.68 -1.80 11.26
N LEU A 46 -9.16 -2.28 12.39
CA LEU A 46 -9.69 -1.94 13.71
C LEU A 46 -9.74 -0.42 13.94
N LYS A 47 -8.65 0.29 13.68
CA LYS A 47 -8.60 1.75 13.84
C LYS A 47 -9.61 2.46 12.93
N ARG A 48 -9.79 1.96 11.71
CA ARG A 48 -10.75 2.50 10.75
C ARG A 48 -12.18 2.24 11.19
N ILE A 49 -12.47 1.02 11.65
CA ILE A 49 -13.75 0.64 12.26
C ILE A 49 -14.04 1.56 13.45
N GLU A 50 -13.13 1.73 14.41
CA GLU A 50 -13.33 2.62 15.56
C GLU A 50 -13.67 4.06 15.16
N SER A 51 -13.05 4.56 14.09
CA SER A 51 -13.30 5.92 13.58
C SER A 51 -14.67 6.05 12.90
N LEU A 52 -15.17 4.95 12.33
CA LEU A 52 -16.43 4.90 11.62
C LEU A 52 -17.59 4.52 12.57
N PHE A 53 -17.37 3.66 13.56
CA PHE A 53 -18.40 2.99 14.34
C PHE A 53 -19.40 3.93 15.03
N ASP A 54 -18.95 5.09 15.51
CA ASP A 54 -19.81 6.10 16.15
C ASP A 54 -20.33 7.16 15.16
N ALA A 55 -19.69 7.28 14.00
CA ALA A 55 -19.89 8.38 13.06
C ALA A 55 -20.77 8.02 11.85
N VAL A 56 -20.92 6.73 11.51
CA VAL A 56 -21.65 6.34 10.30
C VAL A 56 -23.06 5.83 10.53
N GLU A 57 -23.95 6.20 9.61
CA GLU A 57 -25.28 5.63 9.50
C GLU A 57 -25.29 4.38 8.58
N PRO A 58 -26.12 3.37 8.88
CA PRO A 58 -26.26 2.19 8.03
C PRO A 58 -26.84 2.53 6.65
N GLY A 59 -26.36 1.85 5.61
CA GLY A 59 -26.76 2.10 4.21
C GLY A 59 -26.05 3.30 3.55
N THR A 60 -25.05 3.87 4.21
CA THR A 60 -24.11 4.84 3.63
C THR A 60 -22.88 4.12 3.08
N PRO A 61 -22.12 4.71 2.13
CA PRO A 61 -20.90 4.09 1.60
C PRO A 61 -19.86 3.80 2.69
N GLU A 62 -19.78 4.64 3.71
CA GLU A 62 -18.90 4.45 4.87
C GLU A 62 -19.39 3.33 5.80
N GLY A 63 -20.71 3.10 5.88
CA GLY A 63 -21.30 1.99 6.62
C GLY A 63 -21.04 0.65 5.92
N GLU A 64 -21.15 0.62 4.60
CA GLU A 64 -20.76 -0.53 3.76
C GLU A 64 -19.24 -0.83 3.89
N GLU A 65 -18.41 0.21 4.00
CA GLU A 65 -16.98 0.07 4.29
C GLU A 65 -16.76 -0.57 5.67
N LEU A 66 -17.47 -0.11 6.70
CA LEU A 66 -17.39 -0.66 8.05
C LEU A 66 -17.79 -2.15 8.08
N GLU A 67 -18.86 -2.53 7.39
CA GLU A 67 -19.31 -3.92 7.29
C GLU A 67 -18.25 -4.82 6.64
N ARG A 68 -17.62 -4.33 5.56
CA ARG A 68 -16.51 -5.06 4.90
C ARG A 68 -15.29 -5.19 5.80
N LEU A 69 -14.90 -4.12 6.49
CA LEU A 69 -13.75 -4.13 7.40
C LEU A 69 -13.98 -5.09 8.57
N ALA A 70 -15.20 -5.12 9.11
CA ALA A 70 -15.58 -6.04 10.17
C ALA A 70 -15.46 -7.51 9.71
N ALA A 71 -15.95 -7.85 8.52
CA ALA A 71 -15.81 -9.19 7.96
C ALA A 71 -14.34 -9.59 7.75
N MET A 72 -13.49 -8.65 7.32
CA MET A 72 -12.05 -8.89 7.18
C MET A 72 -11.39 -9.20 8.54
N VAL A 73 -11.75 -8.44 9.58
CA VAL A 73 -11.25 -8.65 10.96
C VAL A 73 -11.66 -10.03 11.48
N GLU A 74 -12.93 -10.41 11.28
CA GLU A 74 -13.45 -11.73 11.68
C GLU A 74 -12.66 -12.88 11.02
N GLU A 75 -12.45 -12.81 9.69
CA GLU A 75 -11.69 -13.84 8.97
C GLU A 75 -10.25 -13.97 9.49
N TYR A 76 -9.60 -12.85 9.82
CA TYR A 76 -8.28 -12.86 10.44
C TYR A 76 -8.31 -13.53 11.80
N GLU A 77 -9.30 -13.23 12.65
CA GLU A 77 -9.43 -13.80 13.98
C GLU A 77 -9.70 -15.30 13.94
N GLU A 78 -10.57 -15.78 13.04
CA GLU A 78 -10.82 -17.22 12.85
C GLU A 78 -9.55 -17.99 12.45
N LYS A 79 -8.70 -17.39 11.60
CA LYS A 79 -7.45 -18.01 11.15
C LYS A 79 -6.35 -17.96 12.22
N HIS A 80 -6.23 -16.85 12.95
CA HIS A 80 -5.11 -16.60 13.88
C HIS A 80 -5.40 -16.98 15.34
N PHE A 81 -6.66 -16.97 15.77
CA PHE A 81 -7.09 -17.26 17.12
C PHE A 81 -8.14 -18.39 17.15
N PRO A 82 -7.79 -19.62 16.71
CA PRO A 82 -8.71 -20.75 16.80
C PRO A 82 -8.98 -21.10 18.28
N ILE A 83 -10.26 -21.08 18.65
CA ILE A 83 -10.77 -21.40 19.99
C ILE A 83 -10.92 -22.91 20.25
#